data_AF-A0A954LGA7-F1
#
_entry.id   AF-A0A954LGA7-F1
#
_cell.length_a   1.000
_cell.length_b   1.000
_cell.length_c   1.000
_cell.angle_alpha   90.00
_cell.angle_beta   90.00
_cell.angle_gamma   90.00
#
_symmetry.space_group_name_H-M   'P 1'
#
loop_
_entity.id
_entity.type
_entity.pdbx_description
1 polymer ?
#
loop_
_entity_poly.entity_id
_entity_poly.type
_entity_poly.pdbx_seq_one_letter_code
_entity_poly.pdbx_strand_id
1 'polypeptide(L)' 'IKLQELIDNEDKRDPLSDEALVEALAKQGISLARRTITKYRKQMKIPSSRQRREY' A
#
# COMPACT_ATOMS: atom_id res chain seq x y z
N ILE A 1 -4.75 9.37 5.23
CA ILE A 1 -5.67 8.37 4.61
C ILE A 1 -5.19 6.99 5.05
N LYS A 2 -6.06 6.05 5.39
CA LYS A 2 -5.67 4.72 5.91
C LYS A 2 -4.62 3.98 5.09
N LEU A 3 -4.57 4.20 3.77
CA LEU A 3 -3.54 3.65 2.89
C LEU A 3 -2.13 4.15 3.24
N GLN A 4 -1.98 5.44 3.51
CA GLN A 4 -0.68 6.02 3.86
C GLN A 4 -0.21 5.50 5.23
N GLU A 5 -1.11 5.38 6.20
CA GLU A 5 -0.78 4.81 7.51
C GLU A 5 -0.34 3.35 7.41
N LEU A 6 -0.99 2.54 6.56
CA LEU A 6 -0.57 1.16 6.29
C LEU A 6 0.83 1.08 5.67
N ILE A 7 1.17 2.05 4.82
CA ILE A 7 2.47 2.14 4.16
C ILE A 7 3.54 2.66 5.12
N ASP A 8 3.21 3.66 5.94
CA ASP A 8 4.15 4.23 6.91
C ASP A 8 4.48 3.26 8.06
N ASN A 9 3.54 2.35 8.39
CA ASN A 9 3.74 1.28 9.38
C ASN A 9 4.17 -0.06 8.77
N GLU A 10 4.47 -0.12 7.47
CA GLU A 10 4.92 -1.36 6.84
C GLU A 10 6.37 -1.70 7.21
N ASP A 11 6.74 -2.97 7.08
CA ASP A 11 8.15 -3.37 7.16
C ASP A 11 8.86 -2.96 5.87
N LYS A 12 9.85 -2.07 5.97
CA LYS A 12 10.63 -1.60 4.81
C LYS A 12 11.49 -2.70 4.17
N ARG A 13 11.77 -3.80 4.88
CA ARG A 13 12.46 -4.98 4.34
C ARG A 13 11.54 -5.85 3.50
N ASP A 14 10.24 -5.80 3.78
CA ASP A 14 9.18 -6.51 3.06
C ASP A 14 7.96 -5.60 2.82
N PRO A 15 8.10 -4.56 1.98
CA PRO A 15 7.04 -3.58 1.77
C PRO A 15 5.81 -4.21 1.12
N LEU A 16 4.64 -3.79 1.57
CA LEU A 16 3.37 -4.36 1.15
C LEU A 16 3.12 -4.07 -0.33
N SER A 17 2.81 -5.13 -1.08
CA SER A 17 2.39 -5.02 -2.48
C SER A 17 1.04 -4.31 -2.60
N ASP A 18 0.73 -3.81 -3.80
CA ASP A 18 -0.59 -3.21 -4.06
C ASP A 18 -1.73 -4.21 -3.76
N GLU A 19 -1.50 -5.53 -3.84
CA GLU A 19 -2.47 -6.58 -3.50
C GLU A 19 -2.57 -6.80 -1.99
N ALA A 20 -1.44 -6.86 -1.29
CA ALA A 20 -1.44 -6.98 0.17
C ALA A 20 -2.11 -5.77 0.84
N LEU A 21 -1.94 -4.57 0.27
CA LEU A 21 -2.63 -3.36 0.73
C LEU A 21 -4.15 -3.45 0.53
N VAL A 22 -4.62 -4.06 -0.56
CA VAL A 22 -6.06 -4.33 -0.75
C VAL A 22 -6.58 -5.25 0.33
N GLU A 23 -5.89 -6.35 0.61
CA GLU A 23 -6.30 -7.31 1.65
C GLU A 23 -6.28 -6.68 3.05
N ALA A 24 -5.24 -5.90 3.37
CA ALA A 24 -5.12 -5.20 4.64
C ALA A 24 -6.25 -4.19 4.83
N LEU A 25 -6.62 -3.45 3.78
CA LEU A 25 -7.74 -2.52 3.82
C LEU A 25 -9.09 -3.24 3.89
N ALA A 26 -9.25 -4.35 3.18
CA ALA A 26 -10.45 -5.17 3.23
C ALA A 26 -10.69 -5.72 4.65
N LYS A 27 -9.63 -6.15 5.35
CA LYS A 27 -9.69 -6.54 6.78
C LYS A 27 -10.15 -5.41 7.71
N GLN A 28 -9.91 -4.16 7.33
CA GLN A 28 -10.39 -2.98 8.06
C GLN A 28 -11.79 -2.51 7.62
N GLY A 29 -12.49 -3.29 6.77
CA GLY A 29 -13.81 -2.96 6.23
C GLY A 29 -13.78 -2.05 4.99
N ILE A 30 -12.60 -1.77 4.43
CA ILE A 30 -12.42 -0.92 3.26
C ILE A 30 -12.09 -1.80 2.05
N SER A 31 -13.12 -2.17 1.30
CA SER A 31 -12.97 -2.88 0.02
C SER A 31 -12.56 -1.90 -1.08
N LEU A 32 -11.29 -1.94 -1.49
CA LEU A 32 -10.77 -1.17 -2.62
C LEU A 32 -10.14 -2.10 -3.63
N ALA A 33 -10.35 -1.81 -4.92
CA ALA A 33 -9.67 -2.54 -5.98
C ALA A 33 -8.18 -2.14 -6.06
N ARG A 34 -7.32 -3.08 -6.48
CA ARG A 34 -5.88 -2.85 -6.70
C ARG A 34 -5.61 -1.61 -7.57
N ARG A 35 -6.41 -1.40 -8.63
CA ARG A 35 -6.29 -0.22 -9.50
C ARG A 35 -6.49 1.10 -8.75
N THR A 36 -7.40 1.13 -7.77
CA THR A 36 -7.65 2.31 -6.92
C THR A 36 -6.46 2.57 -6.00
N ILE A 37 -5.89 1.52 -5.39
CA ILE A 37 -4.67 1.59 -4.59
C ILE A 37 -3.52 2.15 -5.43
N THR A 38 -3.30 1.64 -6.64
CA THR A 38 -2.25 2.13 -7.54
C THR A 38 -2.45 3.61 -7.90
N LYS A 39 -3.70 4.05 -8.15
CA LYS A 39 -4.01 5.46 -8.42
C LYS A 39 -3.70 6.33 -7.20
N TYR A 40 -4.13 5.93 -6.02
CA TYR A 40 -3.88 6.65 -4.77
C TYR A 40 -2.40 6.70 -4.42
N ARG A 41 -1.68 5.58 -4.56
CA ARG A 41 -0.23 5.48 -4.36
C ARG A 41 0.51 6.47 -5.27
N LYS A 42 0.15 6.53 -6.56
CA LYS A 42 0.71 7.50 -7.51
C LYS A 42 0.40 8.95 -7.12
N GLN A 43 -0.84 9.23 -6.71
CA GLN A 43 -1.25 10.58 -6.31
C GLN A 43 -0.51 11.05 -5.05
N MET A 44 -0.20 10.13 -4.13
CA MET A 44 0.61 10.38 -2.94
C MET A 44 2.12 10.37 -3.20
N LYS A 45 2.55 10.18 -4.46
CA LYS A 45 3.96 10.05 -4.87
C LYS A 45 4.70 8.91 -4.16
N ILE A 46 3.98 7.87 -3.74
CA ILE A 46 4.58 6.72 -3.08
C ILE A 46 5.12 5.74 -4.14
N PRO A 47 6.40 5.35 -4.07
CA PRO A 47 6.98 4.42 -5.03
C PRO A 47 6.42 3.00 -4.89
N SER A 48 6.71 2.13 -5.86
CA SER A 48 6.21 0.74 -5.83
C SER A 48 6.78 -0.03 -4.63
N SER A 49 6.12 -1.11 -4.18
CA SER A 49 6.67 -1.97 -3.12
C SER A 49 8.11 -2.37 -3.42
N ARG A 50 8.40 -2.78 -4.66
CA ARG A 50 9.76 -3.13 -5.10
C ARG A 50 10.78 -1.99 -4.92
N GLN A 51 10.37 -0.74 -5.09
CA GLN A 51 11.24 0.43 -4.94
C GLN A 51 11.34 0.89 -3.48
N ARG A 52 10.37 0.55 -2.63
CA ARG A 52 10.37 0.84 -1.19
C ARG A 52 11.21 -0.16 -0.39
N ARG A 53 11.60 -1.27 -1.00
CA ARG A 53 12.35 -2.33 -0.33
C ARG A 53 13.77 -1.85 -0.05
N GLU A 54 14.09 -1.70 1.22
CA GLU A 54 15.46 -1.48 1.69
C GLU A 54 16.13 -2.86 1.90
N TYR A 55 17.33 -3.05 1.34
CA TYR A 55 18.14 -4.26 1.49
C TYR A 55 19.11 -4.12 2.68
#